data_AF-A0A7Y2H2V1-F1
#
_entry.id   AF-A0A7Y2H2V1-F1
#
_cell.length_a   1.000
_cell.length_b   1.000
_cell.length_c   1.000
_cell.angle_alpha   90.00
_cell.angle_beta   90.00
_cell.angle_gamma   90.00
#
_symmetry.space_group_name_H-M   'P 1'
#
loop_
_entity.id
_entity.type
_entity.pdbx_description
1 polymer ?
#
loop_
_entity_poly.entity_id
_entity_poly.type
_entity_poly.pdbx_seq_one_letter_code
_entity_poly.pdbx_strand_id
1 'polypeptide(L)'
;DDTYVPPADGSDPVAGETAYMTGNLVGGANCVDCHSLPSGENGVIIPNNALLEPQDMVVPQLRNMYEKTRFDNTLSSTVRGFGFTHDGAVDDLVSFLQFPAFNFADDNERRDVASFLMAFDTGTHPAVGAQWTMDGTNEIAGTPRLNQLESAADANAIGLIVKGRDSFGDLRGWTYVGGGNYDPDRDAESVLSRAVLLALASTGSELTFTAVLEGCETRLGIDRDEDGFLDRDERDGGSDPADPNSTPGTSSVGDDDLTAQVGLIAAPNPVRFAPLRLEFSVEQASSVRLDVFDIQGRRVRSLMTNEVLPAGTHSATWDLRDENGRLMSQGIYFVRVLSPSFTLSQRVMVTR
;
A
#
# COMPACT_ATOMS: atom_id res chain seq x y z
N ASP A 1 16.33 9.53 8.56
CA ASP A 1 16.96 10.72 7.98
C ASP A 1 18.22 10.16 7.37
N ASP A 2 18.02 9.54 6.21
CA ASP A 2 18.98 8.61 5.60
C ASP A 2 19.68 9.32 4.45
N THR A 3 19.77 10.66 4.55
CA THR A 3 20.57 11.46 3.64
C THR A 3 22.01 11.29 4.06
N TYR A 4 22.81 10.71 3.15
CA TYR A 4 24.25 10.66 3.31
C TYR A 4 24.78 12.08 3.57
N VAL A 5 25.46 12.26 4.70
CA VAL A 5 26.18 13.48 5.01
C VAL A 5 27.60 13.31 4.46
N PRO A 6 28.05 14.16 3.53
CA PRO A 6 29.41 14.08 2.99
C PRO A 6 30.45 14.11 4.11
N PRO A 7 31.59 13.43 3.95
CA PRO A 7 32.61 13.36 4.98
C PRO A 7 33.21 14.76 5.17
N ALA A 8 33.58 15.09 6.41
CA ALA A 8 34.20 16.38 6.74
C ALA A 8 35.64 16.53 6.19
N ASP A 9 36.08 15.62 5.32
CA ASP A 9 37.42 15.58 4.74
C ASP A 9 37.57 16.46 3.49
N GLY A 10 36.48 17.10 3.05
CA GLY A 10 36.48 18.03 1.93
C GLY A 10 36.26 17.38 0.56
N SER A 11 35.92 16.09 0.53
CA SER A 11 35.53 15.39 -0.71
C SER A 11 34.23 15.94 -1.30
N ASP A 12 34.19 16.07 -2.62
CA ASP A 12 33.07 16.62 -3.40
C ASP A 12 32.38 15.51 -4.22
N PRO A 13 31.15 15.09 -3.84
CA PRO A 13 30.43 14.06 -4.57
C PRO A 13 30.02 14.47 -6.00
N VAL A 14 29.93 15.77 -6.32
CA VAL A 14 29.63 16.24 -7.69
C VAL A 14 30.86 16.08 -8.59
N ALA A 15 32.05 16.39 -8.07
CA ALA A 15 33.31 16.08 -8.75
C ALA A 15 33.48 14.56 -8.90
N GLY A 16 33.11 13.80 -7.87
CA GLY A 16 33.10 12.34 -7.87
C GLY A 16 32.20 11.72 -8.93
N GLU A 17 30.98 12.23 -9.10
CA GLU A 17 30.07 11.82 -10.18
C GLU A 17 30.70 12.08 -11.55
N THR A 18 31.33 13.23 -11.74
CA THR A 18 32.00 13.56 -12.99
C THR A 18 33.13 12.58 -13.30
N ALA A 19 33.99 12.28 -12.33
CA ALA A 19 35.07 11.30 -12.46
C ALA A 19 34.52 9.90 -12.73
N TYR A 20 33.46 9.49 -12.03
CA TYR A 20 32.76 8.22 -12.24
C TYR A 20 32.23 8.05 -13.68
N MET A 21 31.65 9.12 -14.25
CA MET A 21 31.07 9.11 -15.59
C MET A 21 32.11 9.17 -16.71
N THR A 22 33.28 9.77 -16.44
CA THR A 22 34.26 10.14 -17.49
C THR A 22 35.61 9.43 -17.39
N GLY A 23 35.81 8.53 -16.42
CA GLY A 23 37.01 7.70 -16.45
C GLY A 23 37.36 6.93 -15.18
N ASN A 24 38.64 6.53 -15.21
CA ASN A 24 39.47 5.99 -14.12
C ASN A 24 39.54 4.45 -14.00
N LEU A 25 39.27 3.70 -15.07
CA LEU A 25 39.71 2.31 -15.17
C LEU A 25 40.93 2.15 -16.09
N VAL A 26 41.84 1.27 -15.69
CA VAL A 26 42.96 0.83 -16.53
C VAL A 26 42.39 0.20 -17.81
N GLY A 27 42.83 0.71 -18.97
CA GLY A 27 42.30 0.30 -20.28
C GLY A 27 41.28 1.25 -20.89
N GLY A 28 40.92 2.35 -20.21
CA GLY A 28 40.13 3.45 -20.78
C GLY A 28 38.62 3.28 -20.70
N ALA A 29 38.13 2.30 -19.94
CA ALA A 29 36.72 2.18 -19.59
C ALA A 29 36.33 3.15 -18.45
N ASN A 30 35.05 3.44 -18.34
CA ASN A 30 34.46 4.26 -17.28
C ASN A 30 33.75 3.38 -16.25
N CYS A 31 33.59 3.87 -15.02
CA CYS A 31 32.84 3.16 -14.00
C CYS A 31 31.40 2.88 -14.46
N VAL A 32 30.77 3.87 -15.12
CA VAL A 32 29.39 3.78 -15.63
C VAL A 32 29.17 2.71 -16.70
N ASP A 33 30.22 2.23 -17.37
CA ASP A 33 30.11 1.19 -18.41
C ASP A 33 29.64 -0.15 -17.82
N CYS A 34 30.01 -0.42 -16.56
CA CYS A 34 29.58 -1.59 -15.79
C CYS A 34 28.52 -1.21 -14.75
N HIS A 35 28.67 -0.06 -14.10
CA HIS A 35 27.78 0.41 -13.06
C HIS A 35 26.87 1.53 -13.59
N SER A 36 25.86 1.20 -14.40
CA SER A 36 24.98 2.25 -14.95
C SER A 36 24.10 2.89 -13.88
N LEU A 37 23.90 4.20 -13.96
CA LEU A 37 22.90 4.91 -13.17
C LEU A 37 21.47 4.49 -13.57
N PRO A 38 20.48 4.59 -12.65
CA PRO A 38 20.57 5.12 -11.29
C PRO A 38 20.86 4.07 -10.19
N SER A 39 20.90 2.77 -10.50
CA SER A 39 21.12 1.70 -9.52
C SER A 39 22.59 1.33 -9.30
N GLY A 40 23.46 1.70 -10.24
CA GLY A 40 24.86 1.31 -10.23
C GLY A 40 25.07 -0.14 -10.68
N GLU A 41 24.13 -0.70 -11.44
CA GLU A 41 24.27 -2.01 -12.09
C GLU A 41 23.57 -2.02 -13.45
N ASN A 42 24.07 -2.86 -14.36
CA ASN A 42 23.45 -3.15 -15.66
C ASN A 42 23.34 -4.66 -15.96
N GLY A 43 23.56 -5.52 -14.95
CA GLY A 43 23.52 -6.97 -15.09
C GLY A 43 24.70 -7.57 -15.87
N VAL A 44 25.76 -6.79 -16.15
CA VAL A 44 26.98 -7.31 -16.78
C VAL A 44 27.66 -8.32 -15.86
N ILE A 45 28.19 -9.37 -16.48
CA ILE A 45 29.07 -10.35 -15.84
C ILE A 45 30.48 -10.09 -16.37
N ILE A 46 31.42 -9.83 -15.47
CA ILE A 46 32.82 -9.64 -15.82
C ILE A 46 33.51 -11.02 -15.79
N PRO A 47 34.14 -11.44 -16.90
CA PRO A 47 34.85 -12.71 -16.95
C PRO A 47 36.00 -12.79 -15.94
N ASN A 48 36.22 -13.98 -15.39
CA ASN A 48 37.20 -14.25 -14.35
C ASN A 48 38.63 -13.77 -14.70
N ASN A 49 39.01 -13.90 -15.97
CA ASN A 49 40.33 -13.54 -16.49
C ASN A 49 40.59 -12.02 -16.50
N ALA A 50 39.54 -11.20 -16.57
CA ALA A 50 39.65 -9.75 -16.51
C ALA A 50 39.83 -9.25 -15.07
N LEU A 51 39.29 -9.98 -14.09
CA LEU A 51 39.40 -9.65 -12.66
C LEU A 51 40.54 -10.37 -11.94
N LEU A 52 41.19 -11.33 -12.60
CA LEU A 52 42.16 -12.26 -11.97
C LEU A 52 41.54 -13.06 -10.82
N GLU A 53 40.27 -13.43 -10.98
CA GLU A 53 39.47 -14.19 -10.01
C GLU A 53 39.28 -15.64 -10.48
N PRO A 54 38.90 -16.59 -9.59
CA PRO A 54 38.71 -17.99 -9.99
C PRO A 54 37.44 -18.21 -10.82
N GLN A 55 36.47 -17.31 -10.73
CA GLN A 55 35.17 -17.41 -11.40
C GLN A 55 34.70 -16.05 -11.90
N ASP A 56 33.73 -16.09 -12.81
CA ASP A 56 33.10 -14.89 -13.34
C ASP A 56 32.31 -14.20 -12.23
N MET A 57 32.30 -12.87 -12.24
CA MET A 57 31.65 -12.08 -11.20
C MET A 57 30.59 -11.17 -11.81
N VAL A 58 29.42 -11.13 -11.16
CA VAL A 58 28.37 -10.17 -11.49
C VAL A 58 28.80 -8.79 -11.00
N VAL A 59 28.53 -7.76 -11.80
CA VAL A 59 28.68 -6.37 -11.37
C VAL A 59 27.60 -6.05 -10.33
N PRO A 60 27.95 -5.74 -9.07
CA PRO A 60 26.95 -5.50 -8.02
C PRO A 60 26.33 -4.10 -8.14
N GLN A 61 25.06 -3.96 -7.73
CA GLN A 61 24.47 -2.64 -7.49
C GLN A 61 25.27 -1.81 -6.46
N LEU A 62 25.28 -0.49 -6.67
CA LEU A 62 26.02 0.46 -5.84
C LEU A 62 25.11 1.26 -4.88
N ARG A 63 23.83 0.92 -4.77
CA ARG A 63 22.94 1.52 -3.77
C ARG A 63 23.34 1.13 -2.35
N ASN A 64 23.07 2.03 -1.40
CA ASN A 64 23.25 1.82 0.03
C ASN A 64 24.68 1.49 0.47
N MET A 65 25.72 1.91 -0.29
CA MET A 65 27.10 1.73 0.18
C MET A 65 27.36 2.40 1.53
N TYR A 66 26.61 3.47 1.86
CA TYR A 66 26.71 4.15 3.16
C TYR A 66 26.35 3.24 4.36
N GLU A 67 25.55 2.20 4.15
CA GLU A 67 25.21 1.21 5.18
C GLU A 67 26.33 0.19 5.39
N LYS A 68 27.22 0.01 4.39
CA LYS A 68 28.35 -0.92 4.42
C LYS A 68 29.61 -0.27 5.00
N THR A 69 29.46 0.45 6.11
CA THR A 69 30.56 1.13 6.79
C THR A 69 30.91 0.46 8.10
N ARG A 70 31.97 0.96 8.77
CA ARG A 70 32.40 0.60 10.13
C ARG A 70 33.11 -0.75 10.28
N PHE A 71 33.40 -1.45 9.18
CA PHE A 71 34.36 -2.54 9.22
C PHE A 71 35.76 -1.95 9.36
N ASP A 72 36.59 -2.53 10.22
CA ASP A 72 37.97 -2.13 10.46
C ASP A 72 38.77 -3.42 10.69
N ASN A 73 39.62 -3.76 9.73
CA ASN A 73 40.42 -4.98 9.75
C ASN A 73 41.75 -4.82 10.51
N THR A 74 42.01 -3.64 11.08
CA THR A 74 43.21 -3.33 11.86
C THR A 74 42.98 -3.46 13.37
N LEU A 75 41.73 -3.31 13.81
CA LEU A 75 41.35 -3.38 15.22
C LEU A 75 40.94 -4.80 15.62
N SER A 76 41.54 -5.30 16.71
CA SER A 76 41.23 -6.63 17.27
C SER A 76 39.87 -6.74 17.98
N SER A 77 39.10 -5.65 18.06
CA SER A 77 37.88 -5.54 18.89
C SER A 77 36.61 -5.18 18.12
N THR A 78 36.68 -4.94 16.81
CA THR A 78 35.51 -4.61 15.99
C THR A 78 34.99 -5.85 15.29
N VAL A 79 33.72 -6.18 15.54
CA VAL A 79 32.95 -7.22 14.81
C VAL A 79 31.72 -6.61 14.12
N ARG A 80 31.77 -5.32 13.83
CA ARG A 80 30.67 -4.55 13.24
C ARG A 80 31.08 -4.07 11.85
N GLY A 81 30.07 -3.79 11.03
CA GLY A 81 30.24 -3.30 9.66
C GLY A 81 30.38 -4.41 8.63
N PHE A 82 30.48 -4.00 7.37
CA PHE A 82 30.64 -4.88 6.21
C PHE A 82 31.88 -4.44 5.44
N GLY A 83 32.65 -5.41 4.94
CA GLY A 83 33.74 -5.13 4.01
C GLY A 83 33.28 -5.06 2.55
N PHE A 84 34.14 -4.48 1.73
CA PHE A 84 34.05 -4.44 0.28
C PHE A 84 34.89 -5.58 -0.32
N THR A 85 34.68 -5.89 -1.60
CA THR A 85 35.01 -7.16 -2.32
C THR A 85 34.04 -8.32 -2.03
N HIS A 86 34.05 -9.34 -2.90
CA HIS A 86 33.16 -10.50 -2.80
C HIS A 86 33.40 -11.35 -1.55
N ASP A 87 34.62 -11.31 -1.02
CA ASP A 87 35.03 -11.96 0.23
C ASP A 87 35.04 -11.00 1.44
N GLY A 88 34.71 -9.71 1.23
CA GLY A 88 34.62 -8.69 2.27
C GLY A 88 35.97 -8.35 2.92
N ALA A 89 37.08 -8.55 2.21
CA ALA A 89 38.43 -8.40 2.76
C ALA A 89 38.83 -6.93 2.96
N VAL A 90 38.19 -6.00 2.25
CA VAL A 90 38.54 -4.58 2.28
C VAL A 90 37.63 -3.84 3.26
N ASP A 91 38.22 -3.00 4.11
CA ASP A 91 37.57 -2.30 5.22
C ASP A 91 36.63 -1.18 4.79
N ASP A 92 37.04 -0.38 3.81
CA ASP A 92 36.26 0.75 3.32
C ASP A 92 36.37 0.97 1.80
N LEU A 93 35.47 1.82 1.29
CA LEU A 93 35.37 2.09 -0.14
C LEU A 93 36.57 2.87 -0.69
N VAL A 94 37.19 3.72 0.14
CA VAL A 94 38.37 4.49 -0.26
C VAL A 94 39.52 3.50 -0.49
N SER A 95 39.80 2.60 0.45
CA SER A 95 40.76 1.49 0.33
C SER A 95 40.47 0.59 -0.88
N PHE A 96 39.20 0.25 -1.12
CA PHE A 96 38.80 -0.56 -2.29
C PHE A 96 39.21 0.09 -3.61
N LEU A 97 39.04 1.41 -3.72
CA LEU A 97 39.42 2.20 -4.89
C LEU A 97 40.95 2.36 -5.08
N GLN A 98 41.80 1.70 -4.27
CA GLN A 98 43.24 1.58 -4.54
C GLN A 98 43.61 0.37 -5.39
N PHE A 99 42.64 -0.50 -5.69
CA PHE A 99 42.93 -1.70 -6.46
C PHE A 99 43.49 -1.33 -7.85
N PRO A 100 44.43 -2.12 -8.42
CA PRO A 100 45.16 -1.74 -9.63
C PRO A 100 44.30 -1.51 -10.88
N ALA A 101 43.02 -1.93 -10.86
CA ALA A 101 42.08 -1.66 -11.94
C ALA A 101 41.68 -0.18 -12.01
N PHE A 102 41.81 0.56 -10.90
CA PHE A 102 41.48 1.98 -10.82
C PHE A 102 42.71 2.86 -11.10
N ASN A 103 42.49 3.96 -11.81
CA ASN A 103 43.53 4.89 -12.23
C ASN A 103 43.08 6.34 -12.01
N PHE A 104 43.10 6.78 -10.76
CA PHE A 104 42.82 8.17 -10.38
C PHE A 104 44.06 9.07 -10.56
N ALA A 105 43.82 10.33 -10.88
CA ALA A 105 44.87 11.35 -11.01
C ALA A 105 45.57 11.64 -9.68
N ASP A 106 44.82 11.69 -8.59
CA ASP A 106 45.32 11.89 -7.23
C ASP A 106 44.37 11.30 -6.16
N ASP A 107 44.74 11.48 -4.89
CA ASP A 107 43.94 10.99 -3.75
C ASP A 107 42.60 11.71 -3.59
N ASN A 108 42.51 12.97 -4.04
CA ASN A 108 41.30 13.75 -3.90
C ASN A 108 40.23 13.23 -4.86
N GLU A 109 40.58 13.00 -6.12
CA GLU A 109 39.64 12.43 -7.10
C GLU A 109 39.10 11.07 -6.64
N ARG A 110 39.96 10.23 -6.04
CA ARG A 110 39.55 8.94 -5.45
C ARG A 110 38.53 9.13 -4.31
N ARG A 111 38.75 10.09 -3.42
CA ARG A 111 37.84 10.40 -2.30
C ARG A 111 36.54 11.02 -2.78
N ASP A 112 36.59 11.85 -3.81
CA ASP A 112 35.41 12.43 -4.45
C ASP A 112 34.52 11.31 -5.02
N VAL A 113 35.12 10.34 -5.74
CA VAL A 113 34.39 9.16 -6.25
C VAL A 113 33.82 8.32 -5.10
N ALA A 114 34.60 8.05 -4.04
CA ALA A 114 34.07 7.34 -2.87
C ALA A 114 32.88 8.10 -2.24
N SER A 115 32.95 9.43 -2.16
CA SER A 115 31.86 10.26 -1.62
C SER A 115 30.61 10.20 -2.49
N PHE A 116 30.77 10.23 -3.81
CA PHE A 116 29.67 10.00 -4.76
C PHE A 116 29.02 8.62 -4.59
N LEU A 117 29.84 7.57 -4.49
CA LEU A 117 29.36 6.19 -4.32
C LEU A 117 28.57 5.99 -3.01
N MET A 118 28.88 6.77 -1.99
CA MET A 118 28.14 6.77 -0.72
C MET A 118 26.82 7.58 -0.80
N ALA A 119 26.74 8.51 -1.74
CA ALA A 119 25.58 9.33 -2.05
C ALA A 119 24.70 8.76 -3.18
N PHE A 120 24.98 7.52 -3.62
CA PHE A 120 24.28 6.91 -4.75
C PHE A 120 22.76 6.91 -4.53
N ASP A 121 22.01 7.27 -5.57
CA ASP A 121 20.56 7.34 -5.48
C ASP A 121 19.98 5.97 -5.13
N THR A 122 19.39 5.86 -3.94
CA THR A 122 18.73 4.65 -3.45
C THR A 122 17.46 4.33 -4.24
N GLY A 123 17.01 5.24 -5.11
CA GLY A 123 15.75 5.16 -5.84
C GLY A 123 14.54 5.31 -4.92
N THR A 124 14.74 5.69 -3.66
CA THR A 124 13.69 5.82 -2.65
C THR A 124 13.76 7.22 -2.07
N HIS A 125 12.79 8.05 -2.43
CA HIS A 125 12.69 9.40 -1.89
C HIS A 125 12.54 9.36 -0.35
N PRO A 126 13.17 10.27 0.41
CA PRO A 126 13.19 10.24 1.88
C PRO A 126 11.80 10.39 2.54
N ALA A 127 10.79 10.78 1.77
CA ALA A 127 9.41 10.80 2.24
C ALA A 127 8.76 9.41 2.25
N VAL A 128 9.27 8.41 1.53
CA VAL A 128 8.66 7.06 1.51
C VAL A 128 8.59 6.50 2.93
N GLY A 129 7.42 5.98 3.31
CA GLY A 129 7.11 5.52 4.67
C GLY A 129 6.65 6.65 5.62
N ALA A 130 6.71 7.92 5.20
CA ALA A 130 6.11 9.00 5.95
C ALA A 130 4.59 8.82 6.04
N GLN A 131 4.07 8.97 7.25
CA GLN A 131 2.64 8.90 7.49
C GLN A 131 2.11 10.15 8.19
N TRP A 132 0.86 10.48 7.91
CA TRP A 132 0.08 11.42 8.71
C TRP A 132 -1.35 10.90 8.84
N THR A 133 -1.84 10.82 10.08
CA THR A 133 -3.22 10.41 10.38
C THR A 133 -4.06 11.62 10.77
N MET A 134 -5.18 11.80 10.08
CA MET A 134 -6.19 12.82 10.35
C MET A 134 -7.42 12.21 11.05
N ASP A 135 -7.89 12.87 12.10
CA ASP A 135 -9.04 12.45 12.92
C ASP A 135 -10.24 13.42 12.85
N GLY A 136 -10.18 14.37 11.91
CA GLY A 136 -11.15 15.46 11.76
C GLY A 136 -10.89 16.68 12.64
N THR A 137 -9.94 16.61 13.59
CA THR A 137 -9.65 17.73 14.52
C THR A 137 -8.28 18.37 14.27
N ASN A 138 -7.35 17.65 13.64
CA ASN A 138 -5.96 18.04 13.47
C ASN A 138 -5.59 18.52 12.05
N GLU A 139 -6.59 18.82 11.20
CA GLU A 139 -6.39 19.20 9.79
C GLU A 139 -5.38 20.35 9.60
N ILE A 140 -5.56 21.43 10.36
CA ILE A 140 -4.72 22.63 10.25
C ILE A 140 -3.27 22.30 10.59
N ALA A 141 -3.04 21.46 11.60
CA ALA A 141 -1.70 21.07 12.04
C ALA A 141 -0.99 20.17 11.01
N GLY A 142 -1.73 19.32 10.30
CA GLY A 142 -1.17 18.43 9.29
C GLY A 142 -1.11 18.99 7.87
N THR A 143 -1.78 20.12 7.60
CA THR A 143 -1.81 20.76 6.28
C THR A 143 -0.42 20.97 5.66
N PRO A 144 0.61 21.48 6.39
CA PRO A 144 1.95 21.63 5.82
C PRO A 144 2.57 20.30 5.39
N ARG A 145 2.34 19.22 6.16
CA ARG A 145 2.85 17.87 5.85
C ARG A 145 2.16 17.32 4.61
N LEU A 146 0.84 17.43 4.53
CA LEU A 146 0.09 16.98 3.36
C LEU A 146 0.51 17.74 2.08
N ASN A 147 0.71 19.06 2.16
CA ASN A 147 1.23 19.85 1.04
C ASN A 147 2.59 19.34 0.53
N GLN A 148 3.48 18.95 1.44
CA GLN A 148 4.79 18.40 1.06
C GLN A 148 4.66 17.04 0.37
N LEU A 149 3.75 16.17 0.86
CA LEU A 149 3.53 14.85 0.26
C LEU A 149 2.88 14.96 -1.12
N GLU A 150 1.84 15.78 -1.27
CA GLU A 150 1.19 16.01 -2.57
C GLU A 150 2.17 16.62 -3.57
N SER A 151 2.99 17.59 -3.16
CA SER A 151 4.00 18.19 -4.05
C SER A 151 5.09 17.21 -4.48
N ALA A 152 5.46 16.24 -3.63
CA ALA A 152 6.43 15.21 -3.97
C ALA A 152 5.81 14.15 -4.90
N ALA A 153 4.53 13.83 -4.70
CA ALA A 153 3.78 12.93 -5.58
C ALA A 153 3.52 13.55 -6.96
N ASP A 154 3.16 14.84 -7.03
CA ASP A 154 3.02 15.58 -8.30
C ASP A 154 4.34 15.63 -9.11
N ALA A 155 5.48 15.49 -8.44
CA ALA A 155 6.80 15.41 -9.06
C ALA A 155 7.22 13.97 -9.43
N ASN A 156 6.34 12.98 -9.25
CA ASN A 156 6.61 11.54 -9.39
C ASN A 156 7.81 11.05 -8.55
N ALA A 157 8.11 11.74 -7.44
CA ALA A 157 9.19 11.34 -6.53
C ALA A 157 8.74 10.28 -5.52
N ILE A 158 7.43 10.21 -5.26
CA ILE A 158 6.77 9.23 -4.41
C ILE A 158 5.40 8.90 -4.99
N GLY A 159 4.84 7.77 -4.58
CA GLY A 159 3.41 7.55 -4.57
C GLY A 159 2.77 8.04 -3.28
N LEU A 160 1.47 8.32 -3.31
CA LEU A 160 0.72 8.72 -2.12
C LEU A 160 -0.62 7.96 -2.06
N ILE A 161 -0.84 7.28 -0.95
CA ILE A 161 -2.09 6.55 -0.69
C ILE A 161 -2.74 7.05 0.60
N VAL A 162 -4.03 6.76 0.73
CA VAL A 162 -4.80 7.00 1.96
C VAL A 162 -5.53 5.72 2.32
N LYS A 163 -5.43 5.29 3.58
CA LYS A 163 -6.26 4.20 4.12
C LYS A 163 -7.05 4.72 5.31
N GLY A 164 -8.27 4.24 5.47
CA GLY A 164 -9.12 4.63 6.57
C GLY A 164 -10.34 3.74 6.68
N ARG A 165 -11.37 4.27 7.35
CA ARG A 165 -12.69 3.66 7.42
C ARG A 165 -13.75 4.67 7.05
N ASP A 166 -14.83 4.22 6.44
CA ASP A 166 -16.00 5.07 6.29
C ASP A 166 -16.82 5.15 7.59
N SER A 167 -17.93 5.89 7.55
CA SER A 167 -18.86 6.04 8.68
C SER A 167 -19.56 4.74 9.10
N PHE A 168 -19.52 3.70 8.27
CA PHE A 168 -20.08 2.38 8.55
C PHE A 168 -19.04 1.43 9.15
N GLY A 169 -17.78 1.86 9.27
CA GLY A 169 -16.66 1.08 9.79
C GLY A 169 -15.97 0.21 8.75
N ASP A 170 -16.40 0.32 7.49
CA ASP A 170 -15.85 -0.42 6.36
C ASP A 170 -14.45 0.10 6.02
N LEU A 171 -13.51 -0.81 5.76
CA LEU A 171 -12.16 -0.43 5.31
C LEU A 171 -12.25 0.22 3.94
N ARG A 172 -11.56 1.35 3.79
CA ARG A 172 -11.48 2.13 2.56
C ARG A 172 -10.05 2.50 2.22
N GLY A 173 -9.79 2.63 0.92
CA GLY A 173 -8.55 3.07 0.34
C GLY A 173 -8.75 4.12 -0.73
N TRP A 174 -7.74 4.96 -0.90
CA TRP A 174 -7.63 5.92 -1.99
C TRP A 174 -6.19 6.02 -2.47
N THR A 175 -6.00 6.29 -3.75
CA THR A 175 -4.71 6.62 -4.35
C THR A 175 -4.70 8.07 -4.83
N TYR A 176 -3.58 8.77 -4.69
CA TYR A 176 -3.43 10.13 -5.21
C TYR A 176 -3.20 10.11 -6.73
N VAL A 177 -4.00 10.89 -7.46
CA VAL A 177 -3.95 10.96 -8.95
C VAL A 177 -3.51 12.32 -9.48
N GLY A 178 -2.97 13.17 -8.60
CA GLY A 178 -2.42 14.48 -8.98
C GLY A 178 -3.37 15.66 -8.76
N GLY A 179 -2.79 16.84 -8.57
CA GLY A 179 -3.52 18.10 -8.44
C GLY A 179 -4.49 18.17 -7.25
N GLY A 180 -4.18 17.46 -6.15
CA GLY A 180 -5.04 17.41 -4.96
C GLY A 180 -6.24 16.47 -5.09
N ASN A 181 -6.18 15.48 -5.99
CA ASN A 181 -7.29 14.54 -6.24
C ASN A 181 -6.92 13.10 -5.87
N TYR A 182 -7.91 12.35 -5.41
CA TYR A 182 -7.76 11.02 -4.84
C TYR A 182 -8.82 10.07 -5.40
N ASP A 183 -8.38 8.99 -6.03
CA ASP A 183 -9.25 7.98 -6.62
C ASP A 183 -9.59 6.91 -5.58
N PRO A 184 -10.88 6.62 -5.32
CA PRO A 184 -11.30 5.64 -4.32
C PRO A 184 -11.11 4.20 -4.79
N ASP A 185 -11.06 3.29 -3.81
CA ASP A 185 -11.05 1.83 -3.98
C ASP A 185 -12.38 1.21 -4.45
N ARG A 186 -13.27 2.00 -5.08
CA ARG A 186 -14.59 1.56 -5.55
C ARG A 186 -14.96 2.26 -6.85
N ASP A 187 -15.14 1.52 -7.93
CA ASP A 187 -15.39 2.02 -9.30
C ASP A 187 -16.67 2.86 -9.41
N ALA A 188 -17.68 2.56 -8.58
CA ALA A 188 -18.94 3.30 -8.57
C ALA A 188 -18.81 4.71 -7.94
N GLU A 189 -17.68 5.00 -7.29
CA GLU A 189 -17.40 6.30 -6.67
C GLU A 189 -16.54 7.17 -7.59
N SER A 190 -16.72 8.49 -7.49
CA SER A 190 -15.91 9.43 -8.27
C SER A 190 -14.67 9.84 -7.50
N VAL A 191 -13.61 10.18 -8.24
CA VAL A 191 -12.41 10.85 -7.74
C VAL A 191 -12.80 12.02 -6.81
N LEU A 192 -12.23 12.02 -5.61
CA LEU A 192 -12.48 13.02 -4.58
C LEU A 192 -11.40 14.10 -4.61
N SER A 193 -11.81 15.36 -4.44
CA SER A 193 -10.84 16.41 -4.14
C SER A 193 -10.34 16.27 -2.70
N ARG A 194 -9.16 16.79 -2.41
CA ARG A 194 -8.57 16.86 -1.07
C ARG A 194 -9.58 17.36 -0.03
N ALA A 195 -10.30 18.44 -0.33
CA ALA A 195 -11.26 19.02 0.61
C ALA A 195 -12.40 18.05 0.94
N VAL A 196 -12.88 17.28 -0.04
CA VAL A 196 -13.93 16.27 0.18
C VAL A 196 -13.39 15.06 0.94
N LEU A 197 -12.17 14.60 0.60
CA LEU A 197 -11.53 13.48 1.29
C LEU A 197 -11.29 13.79 2.78
N LEU A 198 -10.69 14.94 3.09
CA LEU A 198 -10.43 15.34 4.48
C LEU A 198 -11.71 15.46 5.31
N ALA A 199 -12.83 15.84 4.68
CA ALA A 199 -14.13 15.91 5.35
C ALA A 199 -14.71 14.53 5.74
N LEU A 200 -14.18 13.43 5.23
CA LEU A 200 -14.54 12.07 5.66
C LEU A 200 -13.90 11.70 7.01
N ALA A 201 -12.80 12.36 7.39
CA ALA A 201 -12.08 12.04 8.59
C ALA A 201 -12.86 12.45 9.86
N SER A 202 -13.05 11.51 10.77
CA SER A 202 -13.61 11.77 12.09
C SER A 202 -13.09 10.74 13.10
N THR A 203 -13.34 10.94 14.39
CA THR A 203 -12.98 9.95 15.41
C THR A 203 -13.69 8.60 15.12
N GLY A 204 -12.90 7.54 14.90
CA GLY A 204 -13.38 6.21 14.48
C GLY A 204 -13.41 5.98 12.96
N SER A 205 -13.20 7.02 12.16
CA SER A 205 -13.07 7.01 10.70
C SER A 205 -11.83 7.81 10.30
N GLU A 206 -10.71 7.59 10.99
CA GLU A 206 -9.46 8.31 10.73
C GLU A 206 -8.90 7.96 9.35
N LEU A 207 -8.29 8.96 8.70
CA LEU A 207 -7.61 8.80 7.41
C LEU A 207 -6.11 8.87 7.61
N THR A 208 -5.39 7.84 7.18
CA THR A 208 -3.93 7.81 7.23
C THR A 208 -3.36 7.94 5.83
N PHE A 209 -2.73 9.08 5.58
CA PHE A 209 -1.93 9.35 4.39
C PHE A 209 -0.58 8.66 4.55
N THR A 210 -0.15 7.89 3.55
CA THR A 210 1.15 7.21 3.53
C THR A 210 1.84 7.48 2.21
N ALA A 211 3.06 8.01 2.29
CA ALA A 211 3.96 8.07 1.15
C ALA A 211 4.51 6.66 0.87
N VAL A 212 4.37 6.21 -0.37
CA VAL A 212 4.84 4.92 -0.85
C VAL A 212 5.83 5.12 -2.00
N LEU A 213 6.49 4.05 -2.44
CA LEU A 213 7.25 4.11 -3.70
C LEU A 213 6.30 4.47 -4.84
N GLU A 214 6.78 5.30 -5.77
CA GLU A 214 6.06 5.58 -7.01
C GLU A 214 5.79 4.27 -7.77
N GLY A 215 4.60 4.15 -8.34
CA GLY A 215 4.12 2.95 -9.02
C GLY A 215 3.56 1.85 -8.10
N CYS A 216 3.66 1.99 -6.77
CA CYS A 216 3.09 1.04 -5.81
C CYS A 216 1.71 1.48 -5.26
N GLU A 217 1.15 2.57 -5.76
CA GLU A 217 -0.05 3.20 -5.20
C GLU A 217 -1.29 2.36 -5.41
N THR A 218 -1.43 1.69 -6.56
CA THR A 218 -2.53 0.77 -6.83
C THR A 218 -2.51 -0.39 -5.83
N ARG A 219 -1.39 -1.13 -5.79
CA ARG A 219 -1.18 -2.30 -4.91
C ARG A 219 -1.36 -2.02 -3.42
N LEU A 220 -0.94 -0.85 -2.98
CA LEU A 220 -0.96 -0.50 -1.56
C LEU A 220 -2.22 0.31 -1.18
N GLY A 221 -2.83 0.98 -2.15
CA GLY A 221 -3.93 1.91 -1.98
C GLY A 221 -5.29 1.27 -2.20
N ILE A 222 -5.55 0.78 -3.42
CA ILE A 222 -6.91 0.55 -3.92
C ILE A 222 -7.18 -0.85 -4.52
N ASP A 223 -6.17 -1.60 -4.94
CA ASP A 223 -6.31 -2.95 -5.50
C ASP A 223 -5.09 -3.74 -5.03
N ARG A 224 -5.27 -4.58 -4.01
CA ARG A 224 -4.18 -5.17 -3.24
C ARG A 224 -3.43 -6.29 -3.96
N ASP A 225 -4.08 -7.05 -4.82
CA ASP A 225 -3.48 -8.18 -5.52
C ASP A 225 -3.24 -7.94 -7.02
N GLU A 226 -3.57 -6.74 -7.50
CA GLU A 226 -3.33 -6.24 -8.86
C GLU A 226 -4.04 -7.06 -9.95
N ASP A 227 -5.20 -7.63 -9.62
CA ASP A 227 -6.02 -8.38 -10.56
C ASP A 227 -6.95 -7.49 -11.42
N GLY A 228 -7.02 -6.19 -11.08
CA GLY A 228 -7.82 -5.18 -11.78
C GLY A 228 -9.21 -4.95 -11.17
N PHE A 229 -9.55 -5.62 -10.07
CA PHE A 229 -10.73 -5.33 -9.26
C PHE A 229 -10.32 -4.55 -8.01
N LEU A 230 -11.06 -3.48 -7.70
CA LEU A 230 -10.71 -2.65 -6.55
C LEU A 230 -11.14 -3.30 -5.23
N ASP A 231 -10.33 -3.10 -4.18
CA ASP A 231 -10.45 -3.71 -2.84
C ASP A 231 -11.89 -3.64 -2.30
N ARG A 232 -12.61 -2.54 -2.54
CA ARG A 232 -13.96 -2.35 -2.01
C ARG A 232 -15.03 -3.00 -2.88
N ASP A 233 -14.88 -2.99 -4.21
CA ASP A 233 -15.81 -3.67 -5.10
C ASP A 233 -15.79 -5.19 -4.88
N GLU A 234 -14.61 -5.74 -4.61
CA GLU A 234 -14.44 -7.12 -4.20
C GLU A 234 -15.13 -7.47 -2.89
N ARG A 235 -14.89 -6.67 -1.84
CA ARG A 235 -15.57 -6.86 -0.55
C ARG A 235 -17.07 -6.73 -0.66
N ASP A 236 -17.56 -5.80 -1.49
CA ASP A 236 -18.99 -5.63 -1.76
C ASP A 236 -19.56 -6.82 -2.55
N GLY A 237 -18.76 -7.44 -3.42
CA GLY A 237 -19.06 -8.67 -4.16
C GLY A 237 -18.86 -9.97 -3.37
N GLY A 238 -18.26 -9.90 -2.18
CA GLY A 238 -17.97 -11.05 -1.33
C GLY A 238 -16.73 -11.85 -1.73
N SER A 239 -15.85 -11.28 -2.55
CA SER A 239 -14.51 -11.82 -2.82
C SER A 239 -13.46 -11.35 -1.80
N ASP A 240 -12.31 -12.02 -1.78
CA ASP A 240 -11.13 -11.68 -0.97
C ASP A 240 -10.11 -10.84 -1.78
N PRO A 241 -9.92 -9.55 -1.45
CA PRO A 241 -8.95 -8.66 -2.10
C PRO A 241 -7.47 -9.01 -1.97
N ALA A 242 -7.16 -10.17 -1.40
CA ALA A 242 -5.79 -10.63 -1.23
C ALA A 242 -5.51 -11.90 -2.05
N ASP A 243 -6.50 -12.42 -2.78
CA ASP A 243 -6.37 -13.57 -3.66
C ASP A 243 -6.77 -13.19 -5.09
N PRO A 244 -5.81 -13.08 -6.03
CA PRO A 244 -6.08 -12.63 -7.40
C PRO A 244 -6.93 -13.62 -8.22
N ASN A 245 -7.30 -14.78 -7.66
CA ASN A 245 -8.25 -15.72 -8.27
C ASN A 245 -9.67 -15.57 -7.72
N SER A 246 -9.85 -14.80 -6.65
CA SER A 246 -11.11 -14.52 -6.01
C SER A 246 -11.65 -13.20 -6.53
N THR A 247 -12.28 -13.20 -7.71
CA THR A 247 -12.80 -11.97 -8.33
C THR A 247 -14.28 -11.74 -7.97
N PRO A 248 -14.78 -10.48 -7.98
CA PRO A 248 -16.20 -10.22 -7.82
C PRO A 248 -16.95 -10.82 -9.01
N GLY A 249 -17.83 -11.78 -8.73
CA GLY A 249 -18.52 -12.53 -9.77
C GLY A 249 -19.31 -11.62 -10.71
N THR A 250 -18.83 -11.42 -11.94
CA THR A 250 -19.73 -11.10 -13.04
C THR A 250 -20.68 -12.29 -13.18
N SER A 251 -21.98 -12.03 -13.31
CA SER A 251 -22.98 -13.07 -13.46
C SER A 251 -22.72 -13.92 -14.70
N SER A 252 -21.87 -14.92 -14.57
CA SER A 252 -21.82 -16.09 -15.43
C SER A 252 -22.46 -17.22 -14.64
N VAL A 253 -23.54 -17.77 -15.17
CA VAL A 253 -24.18 -18.96 -14.62
C VAL A 253 -23.28 -20.14 -15.01
N GLY A 254 -22.23 -20.36 -14.24
CA GLY A 254 -21.45 -21.58 -14.26
C GLY A 254 -22.05 -22.56 -13.26
N ASP A 255 -22.69 -23.61 -13.77
CA ASP A 255 -22.99 -24.80 -12.97
C ASP A 255 -21.65 -25.44 -12.57
N ASP A 256 -21.12 -25.10 -11.40
CA ASP A 256 -20.45 -26.05 -10.52
C ASP A 256 -20.12 -25.41 -9.16
N ASP A 257 -20.48 -26.14 -8.11
CA ASP A 257 -20.22 -25.90 -6.69
C ASP A 257 -20.95 -24.74 -5.99
N LEU A 258 -22.23 -24.98 -5.64
CA LEU A 258 -22.94 -24.28 -4.58
C LEU A 258 -22.33 -24.63 -3.20
N THR A 259 -21.13 -24.14 -2.90
CA THR A 259 -20.82 -23.81 -1.51
C THR A 259 -21.66 -22.59 -1.16
N ALA A 260 -22.70 -22.80 -0.36
CA ALA A 260 -23.65 -21.78 0.07
C ALA A 260 -22.91 -20.56 0.64
N GLN A 261 -22.72 -19.53 -0.19
CA GLN A 261 -22.17 -18.24 0.21
C GLN A 261 -23.09 -17.68 1.30
N VAL A 262 -22.50 -17.32 2.45
CA VAL A 262 -23.21 -16.77 3.61
C VAL A 262 -23.70 -15.37 3.24
N GLY A 263 -24.88 -15.28 2.64
CA GLY A 263 -25.53 -14.04 2.24
C GLY A 263 -26.84 -13.81 2.97
N LEU A 264 -27.18 -12.54 3.21
CA LEU A 264 -28.53 -12.14 3.62
C LEU A 264 -29.34 -11.81 2.35
N ILE A 265 -30.21 -12.72 1.95
CA ILE A 265 -31.07 -12.56 0.78
C ILE A 265 -32.38 -11.90 1.21
N ALA A 266 -32.76 -10.82 0.54
CA ALA A 266 -34.05 -10.17 0.72
C ALA A 266 -34.89 -10.27 -0.55
N ALA A 267 -36.02 -10.97 -0.49
CA ALA A 267 -36.88 -11.21 -1.65
C ALA A 267 -38.38 -11.06 -1.32
N PRO A 268 -39.18 -10.42 -2.20
CA PRO A 268 -38.77 -9.73 -3.43
C PRO A 268 -38.15 -8.35 -3.12
N ASN A 269 -37.10 -7.95 -3.86
CA ASN A 269 -36.50 -6.62 -3.75
C ASN A 269 -36.29 -6.04 -5.17
N PRO A 270 -36.96 -4.94 -5.55
CA PRO A 270 -37.83 -4.08 -4.74
C PRO A 270 -39.15 -4.74 -4.27
N VAL A 271 -39.63 -4.36 -3.08
CA VAL A 271 -40.88 -4.86 -2.49
C VAL A 271 -41.99 -3.80 -2.62
N ARG A 272 -43.24 -4.24 -2.92
CA ARG A 272 -44.37 -3.33 -3.20
C ARG A 272 -45.58 -3.53 -2.28
N PHE A 273 -46.06 -4.77 -2.14
CA PHE A 273 -47.30 -5.08 -1.41
C PHE A 273 -47.28 -6.42 -0.65
N ALA A 274 -46.13 -7.09 -0.61
CA ALA A 274 -45.96 -8.38 0.05
C ALA A 274 -44.96 -8.27 1.20
N PRO A 275 -45.05 -9.15 2.21
CA PRO A 275 -43.99 -9.27 3.20
C PRO A 275 -42.66 -9.60 2.52
N LEU A 276 -41.61 -8.92 2.94
CA LEU A 276 -40.26 -9.20 2.49
C LEU A 276 -39.72 -10.41 3.26
N ARG A 277 -39.32 -11.44 2.54
CA ARG A 277 -38.65 -12.61 3.12
C ARG A 277 -37.15 -12.35 3.16
N LEU A 278 -36.56 -12.62 4.32
CA LEU A 278 -35.16 -12.44 4.63
C LEU A 278 -34.57 -13.81 4.93
N GLU A 279 -33.63 -14.30 4.14
CA GLU A 279 -32.94 -15.57 4.34
C GLU A 279 -31.47 -15.33 4.65
N PHE A 280 -30.92 -16.04 5.62
CA PHE A 280 -29.51 -15.96 6.00
C PHE A 280 -29.02 -17.30 6.53
N SER A 281 -27.71 -17.55 6.42
CA SER A 281 -27.08 -18.77 6.93
C SER A 281 -26.27 -18.50 8.19
N VAL A 282 -26.33 -19.45 9.12
CA VAL A 282 -25.57 -19.46 10.37
C VAL A 282 -24.63 -20.65 10.32
N GLU A 283 -23.32 -20.43 10.34
CA GLU A 283 -22.32 -21.52 10.23
C GLU A 283 -22.18 -22.36 11.51
N GLN A 284 -22.30 -21.70 12.66
CA GLN A 284 -22.22 -22.32 13.98
C GLN A 284 -23.29 -21.76 14.89
N ALA A 285 -23.80 -22.60 15.80
CA ALA A 285 -24.87 -22.21 16.70
C ALA A 285 -24.51 -20.94 17.48
N SER A 286 -25.26 -19.86 17.25
CA SER A 286 -24.93 -18.53 17.78
C SER A 286 -26.18 -17.69 18.03
N SER A 287 -26.05 -16.68 18.89
CA SER A 287 -27.10 -15.69 19.11
C SER A 287 -27.15 -14.72 17.92
N VAL A 288 -28.32 -14.62 17.30
CA VAL A 288 -28.56 -13.77 16.14
C VAL A 288 -29.53 -12.66 16.48
N ARG A 289 -29.21 -11.45 16.01
CA ARG A 289 -30.07 -10.28 16.04
C ARG A 289 -30.32 -9.80 14.61
N LEU A 290 -31.57 -9.52 14.28
CA LEU A 290 -32.01 -9.08 12.97
C LEU A 290 -32.82 -7.79 13.11
N ASP A 291 -32.31 -6.70 12.55
CA ASP A 291 -32.91 -5.37 12.63
C ASP A 291 -33.06 -4.73 11.25
N VAL A 292 -34.02 -3.83 11.12
CA VAL A 292 -34.28 -3.01 9.94
C VAL A 292 -34.05 -1.54 10.29
N PHE A 293 -33.39 -0.81 9.41
CA PHE A 293 -32.99 0.60 9.55
C PHE A 293 -33.45 1.44 8.38
N ASP A 294 -33.73 2.73 8.63
CA ASP A 294 -33.91 3.73 7.57
C ASP A 294 -32.55 4.26 7.06
N ILE A 295 -32.58 5.10 6.02
CA ILE A 295 -31.37 5.72 5.44
C ILE A 295 -30.65 6.69 6.40
N GLN A 296 -31.31 7.13 7.47
CA GLN A 296 -30.67 7.91 8.54
C GLN A 296 -30.04 7.02 9.63
N GLY A 297 -30.04 5.69 9.45
CA GLY A 297 -29.49 4.74 10.42
C GLY A 297 -30.37 4.52 11.65
N ARG A 298 -31.61 5.03 11.66
CA ARG A 298 -32.54 4.79 12.79
C ARG A 298 -33.17 3.41 12.64
N ARG A 299 -33.17 2.63 13.72
CA ARG A 299 -33.84 1.32 13.75
C ARG A 299 -35.35 1.52 13.63
N VAL A 300 -35.94 0.97 12.58
CA VAL A 300 -37.39 1.05 12.33
C VAL A 300 -38.13 -0.18 12.85
N ARG A 301 -37.46 -1.35 12.86
CA ARG A 301 -38.05 -2.60 13.32
C ARG A 301 -36.96 -3.56 13.81
N SER A 302 -37.19 -4.24 14.93
CA SER A 302 -36.44 -5.45 15.29
C SER A 302 -37.27 -6.68 14.90
N LEU A 303 -36.66 -7.62 14.18
CA LEU A 303 -37.29 -8.87 13.76
C LEU A 303 -36.81 -10.04 14.63
N MET A 304 -35.58 -9.99 15.13
CA MET A 304 -35.01 -10.93 16.10
C MET A 304 -34.08 -10.14 17.04
N THR A 305 -34.19 -10.29 18.36
CA THR A 305 -33.44 -9.43 19.30
C THR A 305 -32.22 -10.11 19.91
N ASN A 306 -32.18 -11.45 20.01
CA ASN A 306 -31.05 -12.28 20.44
C ASN A 306 -31.46 -13.77 20.43
N GLU A 307 -31.89 -14.29 19.29
CA GLU A 307 -32.35 -15.68 19.19
C GLU A 307 -31.16 -16.61 18.95
N VAL A 308 -31.05 -17.70 19.70
CA VAL A 308 -29.99 -18.70 19.49
C VAL A 308 -30.43 -19.63 18.36
N LEU A 309 -29.76 -19.54 17.23
CA LEU A 309 -30.07 -20.33 16.04
C LEU A 309 -29.01 -21.42 15.84
N PRO A 310 -29.40 -22.68 15.55
CA PRO A 310 -28.44 -23.73 15.20
C PRO A 310 -27.77 -23.43 13.85
N ALA A 311 -26.68 -24.15 13.56
CA ALA A 311 -26.07 -24.10 12.24
C ALA A 311 -27.08 -24.49 11.14
N GLY A 312 -27.16 -23.71 10.07
CA GLY A 312 -28.10 -23.89 8.97
C GLY A 312 -28.69 -22.58 8.43
N THR A 313 -29.59 -22.70 7.45
CA THR A 313 -30.30 -21.57 6.85
C THR A 313 -31.56 -21.23 7.64
N HIS A 314 -31.73 -19.95 7.93
CA HIS A 314 -32.86 -19.40 8.67
C HIS A 314 -33.56 -18.34 7.84
N SER A 315 -34.84 -18.10 8.15
CA SER A 315 -35.60 -17.06 7.48
C SER A 315 -36.46 -16.26 8.44
N ALA A 316 -36.54 -14.95 8.19
CA ALA A 316 -37.45 -14.02 8.85
C ALA A 316 -38.31 -13.31 7.82
N THR A 317 -39.41 -12.73 8.27
CA THR A 317 -40.33 -11.99 7.40
C THR A 317 -40.57 -10.61 7.96
N TRP A 318 -40.45 -9.59 7.11
CA TRP A 318 -40.80 -8.23 7.44
C TRP A 318 -42.05 -7.78 6.67
N ASP A 319 -43.07 -7.34 7.39
CA ASP A 319 -44.36 -6.89 6.86
C ASP A 319 -44.37 -5.42 6.42
N LEU A 320 -43.19 -4.81 6.27
CA LEU A 320 -42.99 -3.40 5.89
C LEU A 320 -43.59 -2.41 6.89
N ARG A 321 -43.68 -2.80 8.18
CA ARG A 321 -44.13 -1.92 9.26
C ARG A 321 -43.02 -1.61 10.27
N ASP A 322 -43.13 -0.45 10.92
CA ASP A 322 -42.27 -0.10 12.07
C ASP A 322 -42.67 -0.84 13.36
N GLU A 323 -41.96 -0.58 14.45
CA GLU A 323 -42.29 -1.06 15.81
C GLU A 323 -43.70 -0.63 16.27
N ASN A 324 -44.27 0.46 15.74
CA ASN A 324 -45.60 0.96 16.08
C ASN A 324 -46.71 0.42 15.16
N GLY A 325 -46.39 -0.52 14.26
CA GLY A 325 -47.33 -1.11 13.32
C GLY A 325 -47.74 -0.18 12.16
N ARG A 326 -47.05 0.95 11.95
CA ARG A 326 -47.30 1.86 10.82
C ARG A 326 -46.57 1.38 9.59
N LEU A 327 -47.21 1.49 8.42
CA LEU A 327 -46.59 1.14 7.14
C LEU A 327 -45.45 2.11 6.81
N MET A 328 -44.31 1.55 6.43
CA MET A 328 -43.11 2.28 6.04
C MET A 328 -43.25 2.97 4.70
N SER A 329 -42.77 4.23 4.61
CA SER A 329 -42.78 5.03 3.40
C SER A 329 -41.95 4.38 2.29
N GLN A 330 -42.25 4.72 1.03
CA GLN A 330 -41.36 4.35 -0.07
C GLN A 330 -39.95 4.91 0.18
N GLY A 331 -38.93 4.13 -0.14
CA GLY A 331 -37.54 4.50 0.12
C GLY A 331 -36.63 3.32 0.35
N ILE A 332 -35.36 3.64 0.63
CA ILE A 332 -34.31 2.67 0.89
C ILE A 332 -34.28 2.35 2.39
N TYR A 333 -34.22 1.06 2.70
CA TYR A 333 -34.05 0.51 4.04
C TYR A 333 -32.88 -0.46 4.04
N PHE A 334 -32.28 -0.67 5.21
CA PHE A 334 -31.19 -1.61 5.39
C PHE A 334 -31.60 -2.67 6.41
N VAL A 335 -31.46 -3.93 6.06
CA VAL A 335 -31.65 -5.05 6.98
C VAL A 335 -30.28 -5.54 7.42
N ARG A 336 -30.08 -5.73 8.72
CA ARG A 336 -28.80 -6.17 9.27
C ARG A 336 -28.98 -7.38 10.18
N VAL A 337 -28.19 -8.42 9.91
CA VAL A 337 -28.00 -9.57 10.80
C VAL A 337 -26.70 -9.37 11.57
N LEU A 338 -26.76 -9.51 12.89
CA LEU A 338 -25.62 -9.46 13.79
C LEU A 338 -25.49 -10.80 14.50
N SER A 339 -24.30 -11.39 14.46
CA SER A 339 -23.89 -12.51 15.30
C SER A 339 -22.50 -12.22 15.88
N PRO A 340 -22.01 -13.01 16.87
CA PRO A 340 -20.64 -12.87 17.37
C PRO A 340 -19.56 -13.11 16.31
N SER A 341 -19.86 -13.89 15.25
CA SER A 341 -18.88 -14.30 14.25
C SER A 341 -19.03 -13.59 12.90
N PHE A 342 -20.16 -12.93 12.64
CA PHE A 342 -20.40 -12.23 11.37
C PHE A 342 -21.38 -11.08 11.51
N THR A 343 -21.31 -10.14 10.57
CA THR A 343 -22.33 -9.10 10.36
C THR A 343 -22.69 -9.08 8.89
N LEU A 344 -23.97 -9.25 8.56
CA LEU A 344 -24.49 -9.16 7.19
C LEU A 344 -25.43 -7.97 7.09
N SER A 345 -25.35 -7.22 6.00
CA SER A 345 -26.28 -6.12 5.72
C SER A 345 -26.82 -6.24 4.30
N GLN A 346 -28.11 -5.96 4.10
CA GLN A 346 -28.77 -6.00 2.80
C GLN A 346 -29.61 -4.74 2.57
N ARG A 347 -29.41 -4.11 1.41
CA ARG A 347 -30.18 -2.93 0.99
C ARG A 347 -31.52 -3.37 0.38
N VAL A 348 -32.61 -2.78 0.86
CA VAL A 348 -33.98 -3.08 0.44
C VAL A 348 -34.65 -1.82 -0.08
N MET A 349 -35.26 -1.90 -1.26
CA MET A 349 -36.07 -0.83 -1.82
C MET A 349 -37.56 -1.13 -1.59
N VAL A 350 -38.22 -0.28 -0.80
CA VAL A 350 -39.67 -0.30 -0.63
C VAL A 350 -40.30 0.67 -1.62
N THR A 351 -41.18 0.15 -2.47
CA THR A 351 -41.96 0.91 -3.44
C THR A 351 -43.45 0.82 -3.11
N ARG A 352 -44.26 1.79 -3.54
CA ARG A 352 -45.71 1.78 -3.32
C ARG A 352 -46.46 1.99 -4.62
#